data_AF-A0A1M4XM84-F1
#
_entry.id   AF-A0A1M4XM84-F1
#
_cell.length_a   1.000
_cell.length_b   1.000
_cell.length_c   1.000
_cell.angle_alpha   90.00
_cell.angle_beta   90.00
_cell.angle_gamma   90.00
#
_symmetry.space_group_name_H-M   'P 1'
#
loop_
_entity.id
_entity.type
_entity.pdbx_description
1 polymer ?
#
loop_
_entity_poly.entity_id
_entity_poly.type
_entity_poly.pdbx_seq_one_letter_code
_entity_poly.pdbx_strand_id
1 'polypeptide(L)'
;MGNKLNGRDLIKLGFPNDTAIQKVLGYVGRNRRHEKKEILLAEAKSVLQQPDRFKNDPTWHFLVQNFENSLAQRTYSLLNAPAPFSIFGANEIDALAKNQLYDALRLPIAVSGALMPDAHAGYGLPIGGVLATHNAVIPYGVGVDIGCSMHLTLFNLPGDFAKGREDQMVALLRKHTCFGMKEVHVSKGDHVIFNHVAFSEIPILKKLKSKAYLQLGTSGGGNHFVELGSMRLPEGISENGIPPGDYFALLSHSGSRSLGAHVAQHYTAIAQSLCKLPKQVQHLAWLDLSHSEGQDYWRAMQVAAEYATACHEDIHYRISKALGEKAIFTISNHHNLAWKERYEEREVIVHRKGATPAARNQWGIIPGSMTAPGFLVQGKGNAGALQSASHGAGRVLSRSKCKATLTRHEFLKAIKQKEVRLIGGGIDEAPMAYKDIHKVMALQSDLVDVRGMFQPKIVRMDG
;
A
#
# COMPACT_ATOMS: atom_id res chain seq x y z
N MET A 1 6.86 -17.62 -44.93
CA MET A 1 6.89 -16.49 -43.96
C MET A 1 7.88 -16.75 -42.81
N GLY A 2 9.10 -17.25 -43.06
CA GLY A 2 10.01 -17.73 -41.99
C GLY A 2 11.42 -17.12 -41.92
N ASN A 3 11.76 -16.12 -42.73
CA ASN A 3 13.17 -15.70 -42.95
C ASN A 3 13.65 -14.49 -42.13
N LYS A 4 12.85 -13.94 -41.21
CA LYS A 4 13.28 -12.80 -40.38
C LYS A 4 13.42 -13.21 -38.92
N LEU A 5 14.49 -12.72 -38.29
CA LEU A 5 14.71 -12.83 -36.85
C LEU A 5 13.51 -12.22 -36.11
N ASN A 6 12.96 -12.94 -35.14
CA ASN A 6 11.88 -12.45 -34.30
C ASN A 6 12.17 -12.74 -32.81
N GLY A 7 11.38 -12.13 -31.92
CA GLY A 7 11.63 -12.23 -30.48
C GLY A 7 11.56 -13.65 -29.93
N ARG A 8 10.72 -14.53 -30.50
CA ARG A 8 10.64 -15.93 -30.07
C ARG A 8 11.94 -16.69 -30.37
N ASP A 9 12.66 -16.31 -31.42
CA ASP A 9 13.94 -16.95 -31.73
C ASP A 9 15.02 -16.60 -30.70
N LEU A 10 15.08 -15.33 -30.28
CA LEU A 10 16.03 -14.87 -29.25
C LEU A 10 15.68 -15.46 -27.87
N ILE A 11 14.40 -15.53 -27.52
CA ILE A 11 13.95 -16.17 -26.27
C ILE A 11 14.34 -17.66 -26.26
N LYS A 12 14.18 -18.37 -27.39
CA LYS A 12 14.60 -19.78 -27.51
C LYS A 12 16.11 -19.98 -27.35
N LEU A 13 16.92 -18.98 -27.68
CA LEU A 13 18.38 -19.04 -27.47
C LEU A 13 18.77 -18.82 -26.00
N GLY A 14 17.86 -18.32 -25.16
CA GLY A 14 18.11 -18.10 -23.73
C GLY A 14 18.10 -16.64 -23.31
N PHE A 15 17.72 -15.70 -24.20
CA PHE A 15 17.59 -14.29 -23.82
C PHE A 15 16.31 -14.03 -23.01
N PRO A 16 16.35 -13.16 -21.98
CA PRO A 16 15.17 -12.70 -21.25
C PRO A 16 14.14 -12.07 -22.18
N ASN A 17 12.85 -12.30 -21.92
CA ASN A 17 11.77 -11.64 -22.64
C ASN A 17 11.58 -10.20 -22.14
N ASP A 18 12.45 -9.29 -22.57
CA ASP A 18 12.53 -7.91 -22.09
C ASP A 18 12.55 -6.87 -23.23
N THR A 19 12.76 -5.61 -22.87
CA THR A 19 12.82 -4.49 -23.83
C THR A 19 14.07 -4.49 -24.71
N ALA A 20 15.15 -5.20 -24.34
CA ALA A 20 16.35 -5.31 -25.15
C ALA A 20 16.11 -6.13 -26.42
N ILE A 21 15.28 -7.17 -26.35
CA ILE A 21 14.83 -7.90 -27.55
C ILE A 21 14.16 -6.95 -28.54
N GLN A 22 13.28 -6.06 -28.08
CA GLN A 22 12.61 -5.11 -28.97
C GLN A 22 13.58 -4.10 -29.59
N LYS A 23 14.55 -3.60 -28.81
CA LYS A 23 15.60 -2.69 -29.30
C LYS A 23 16.46 -3.34 -30.38
N VAL A 24 16.89 -4.59 -30.16
CA VAL A 24 17.66 -5.36 -31.15
C VAL A 24 16.85 -5.64 -32.40
N LEU A 25 15.60 -6.09 -32.27
CA LEU A 25 14.75 -6.33 -33.45
C LEU A 25 14.48 -5.06 -34.25
N GLY A 26 14.30 -3.92 -33.56
CA GLY A 26 14.17 -2.61 -34.20
C GLY A 26 15.45 -2.16 -34.91
N TYR A 27 16.62 -2.41 -34.32
CA TYR A 27 17.91 -2.10 -34.94
C TYR A 27 18.18 -3.00 -36.16
N VAL A 28 18.01 -4.32 -36.02
CA VAL A 28 18.14 -5.30 -37.11
C VAL A 28 17.19 -4.97 -38.24
N GLY A 29 15.94 -4.62 -37.92
CA GLY A 29 14.93 -4.23 -38.92
C GLY A 29 15.28 -2.98 -39.72
N ARG A 30 16.03 -2.04 -39.13
CA ARG A 30 16.47 -0.79 -39.79
C ARG A 30 17.79 -0.95 -40.53
N ASN A 31 18.77 -1.61 -39.92
CA ASN A 31 20.17 -1.57 -40.34
C ASN A 31 20.69 -2.89 -40.94
N ARG A 32 20.02 -4.02 -40.66
CA ARG A 32 20.46 -5.38 -41.05
C ARG A 32 19.36 -6.18 -41.74
N ARG A 33 18.48 -5.49 -42.48
CA ARG A 33 17.24 -6.05 -43.06
C ARG A 33 17.45 -7.12 -44.15
N HIS A 34 18.63 -7.16 -44.78
CA HIS A 34 18.99 -8.09 -45.84
C HIS A 34 19.77 -9.31 -45.34
N GLU A 35 20.09 -9.33 -44.06
CA GLU A 35 20.93 -10.35 -43.47
C GLU A 35 20.14 -11.63 -43.17
N LYS A 36 20.79 -12.77 -43.37
CA LYS A 36 20.13 -14.06 -43.18
C LYS A 36 19.88 -14.32 -41.71
N LYS A 37 18.70 -14.85 -41.39
CA LYS A 37 18.30 -15.19 -40.03
C LYS A 37 19.30 -16.14 -39.35
N GLU A 38 19.89 -17.10 -40.06
CA GLU A 38 20.86 -18.03 -39.46
C GLU A 38 22.11 -17.31 -38.96
N ILE A 39 22.59 -16.30 -39.70
CA ILE A 39 23.76 -15.50 -39.33
C ILE A 39 23.47 -14.70 -38.06
N LEU A 40 22.33 -14.00 -38.03
CA LEU A 40 21.90 -13.22 -36.87
C LEU A 40 21.69 -14.10 -35.62
N LEU A 41 21.20 -15.33 -35.78
CA LEU A 41 21.06 -16.28 -34.67
C LEU A 41 22.41 -16.81 -34.18
N ALA A 42 23.37 -17.05 -35.08
CA ALA A 42 24.73 -17.47 -34.71
C ALA A 42 25.46 -16.36 -33.93
N GLU A 43 25.30 -15.11 -34.35
CA GLU A 43 25.82 -13.95 -33.62
C GLU A 43 25.14 -13.77 -32.27
N ALA A 44 23.80 -13.82 -32.20
CA ALA A 44 23.06 -13.77 -30.94
C ALA A 44 23.51 -14.91 -30.00
N LYS A 45 23.77 -16.11 -30.50
CA LYS A 45 24.33 -17.21 -29.71
C LYS A 45 25.74 -16.90 -29.20
N SER A 46 26.56 -16.21 -30.00
CA SER A 46 27.92 -15.79 -29.61
C SER A 46 27.90 -14.71 -28.51
N VAL A 47 26.88 -13.84 -28.51
CA VAL A 47 26.66 -12.86 -27.42
C VAL A 47 26.46 -13.56 -26.07
N LEU A 48 25.78 -14.71 -26.03
CA LEU A 48 25.61 -15.51 -24.81
C LEU A 48 26.92 -16.13 -24.32
N GLN A 49 27.82 -16.49 -25.25
CA GLN A 49 29.07 -17.19 -24.94
C GLN A 49 30.21 -16.24 -24.59
N GLN A 50 30.22 -15.02 -25.16
CA GLN A 50 31.30 -14.05 -25.05
C GLN A 50 30.76 -12.61 -24.94
N PRO A 51 29.98 -12.27 -23.89
CA PRO A 51 29.28 -10.98 -23.79
C PRO A 51 30.21 -9.76 -23.82
N ASP A 52 31.42 -9.86 -23.24
CA ASP A 52 32.40 -8.78 -23.21
C ASP A 52 32.79 -8.26 -24.59
N ARG A 53 32.83 -9.15 -25.59
CA ARG A 53 33.19 -8.80 -26.97
C ARG A 53 32.15 -7.89 -27.63
N PHE A 54 30.92 -7.93 -27.16
CA PHE A 54 29.78 -7.23 -27.76
C PHE A 54 29.34 -5.99 -26.95
N LYS A 55 30.09 -5.59 -25.91
CA LYS A 55 29.78 -4.41 -25.07
C LYS A 55 29.62 -3.11 -25.87
N ASN A 56 30.40 -2.97 -26.94
CA ASN A 56 30.35 -1.82 -27.85
C ASN A 56 29.77 -2.17 -29.23
N ASP A 57 29.17 -3.35 -29.39
CA ASP A 57 28.61 -3.78 -30.68
C ASP A 57 27.30 -3.02 -30.98
N PRO A 58 27.16 -2.36 -32.13
CA PRO A 58 26.04 -1.49 -32.41
C PRO A 58 24.68 -2.20 -32.54
N THR A 59 24.68 -3.53 -32.74
CA THR A 59 23.45 -4.34 -32.80
C THR A 59 23.18 -5.03 -31.47
N TRP A 60 24.21 -5.63 -30.88
CA TRP A 60 24.07 -6.60 -29.81
C TRP A 60 24.35 -6.03 -28.42
N HIS A 61 24.90 -4.82 -28.28
CA HIS A 61 25.18 -4.22 -26.97
C HIS A 61 23.92 -4.13 -26.08
N PHE A 62 22.74 -3.98 -26.67
CA PHE A 62 21.47 -3.96 -25.92
C PHE A 62 21.21 -5.28 -25.19
N LEU A 63 21.59 -6.42 -25.78
CA LEU A 63 21.48 -7.74 -25.13
C LEU A 63 22.58 -7.93 -24.08
N VAL A 64 23.77 -7.35 -24.28
CA VAL A 64 24.91 -7.45 -23.35
C VAL A 64 24.67 -6.64 -22.07
N GLN A 65 24.16 -5.40 -22.20
CA GLN A 65 23.85 -4.55 -21.05
C GLN A 65 22.79 -5.16 -20.13
N ASN A 66 21.90 -6.00 -20.67
CA ASN A 66 20.96 -6.80 -19.90
C ASN A 66 21.53 -8.17 -19.49
N PHE A 67 22.59 -8.68 -20.09
CA PHE A 67 23.23 -9.92 -19.66
C PHE A 67 23.94 -9.78 -18.31
N GLU A 68 24.54 -8.62 -18.06
CA GLU A 68 25.13 -8.30 -16.75
C GLU A 68 24.07 -7.93 -15.69
N ASN A 69 22.84 -7.61 -16.12
CA ASN A 69 21.77 -7.08 -15.28
C ASN A 69 20.50 -7.94 -15.20
N SER A 70 20.39 -9.06 -15.91
CA SER A 70 19.17 -9.88 -15.91
C SER A 70 19.45 -11.31 -15.41
N LEU A 71 18.57 -11.74 -14.51
CA LEU A 71 18.23 -13.14 -14.22
C LEU A 71 19.23 -14.05 -13.49
N ALA A 72 20.41 -13.60 -13.08
CA ALA A 72 21.19 -14.41 -12.13
C ALA A 72 20.44 -14.44 -10.78
N GLN A 73 19.84 -15.58 -10.44
CA GLN A 73 19.29 -15.83 -9.12
C GLN A 73 20.39 -15.57 -8.09
N ARG A 74 20.20 -14.57 -7.22
CA ARG A 74 21.15 -14.22 -6.18
C ARG A 74 20.72 -14.83 -4.87
N THR A 75 21.67 -15.45 -4.17
CA THR A 75 21.45 -16.01 -2.84
C THR A 75 22.13 -15.10 -1.83
N TYR A 76 21.39 -14.70 -0.80
CA TYR A 76 21.89 -13.84 0.25
C TYR A 76 21.73 -14.51 1.61
N SER A 77 22.67 -14.21 2.50
CA SER A 77 22.58 -14.56 3.92
C SER A 77 22.22 -13.31 4.74
N LEU A 78 21.62 -13.53 5.90
CA LEU A 78 21.38 -12.46 6.86
C LEU A 78 22.70 -12.01 7.49
N LEU A 79 22.83 -10.71 7.72
CA LEU A 79 23.92 -10.15 8.51
C LEU A 79 23.83 -10.60 9.97
N ASN A 80 24.96 -10.59 10.68
CA ASN A 80 25.01 -10.97 12.09
C ASN A 80 24.35 -9.91 12.99
N ALA A 81 24.59 -8.63 12.69
CA ALA A 81 24.01 -7.51 13.40
C ALA A 81 22.85 -6.88 12.60
N PRO A 82 21.77 -6.45 13.26
CA PRO A 82 20.71 -5.68 12.61
C PRO A 82 21.19 -4.25 12.30
N ALA A 83 20.61 -3.64 11.27
CA ALA A 83 20.69 -2.19 11.06
C ALA A 83 20.11 -1.41 12.26
N PRO A 84 20.48 -0.13 12.47
CA PRO A 84 19.93 0.70 13.54
C PRO A 84 18.41 0.77 13.52
N PHE A 85 17.76 0.84 14.68
CA PHE A 85 16.31 0.91 14.76
C PHE A 85 15.78 1.52 16.06
N SER A 86 14.50 1.90 16.05
CA SER A 86 13.76 2.33 17.24
C SER A 86 12.47 1.51 17.43
N ILE A 87 12.07 1.27 18.68
CA ILE A 87 10.77 0.63 18.98
C ILE A 87 9.99 1.56 19.91
N PHE A 88 8.80 1.96 19.48
CA PHE A 88 7.88 2.79 20.24
C PHE A 88 6.82 1.89 20.87
N GLY A 89 6.60 2.05 22.18
CA GLY A 89 5.63 1.21 22.91
C GLY A 89 6.05 -0.26 23.04
N ALA A 90 7.36 -0.53 23.24
CA ALA A 90 7.92 -1.89 23.25
C ALA A 90 7.19 -2.88 24.16
N ASN A 91 6.63 -2.45 25.29
CA ASN A 91 5.92 -3.33 26.23
C ASN A 91 4.56 -3.83 25.70
N GLU A 92 4.00 -3.19 24.67
CA GLU A 92 2.71 -3.53 24.07
C GLU A 92 2.82 -4.34 22.78
N ILE A 93 4.04 -4.75 22.43
CA ILE A 93 4.35 -5.42 21.16
C ILE A 93 4.84 -6.83 21.46
N ASP A 94 4.19 -7.80 20.81
CA ASP A 94 4.52 -9.22 20.95
C ASP A 94 5.92 -9.56 20.39
N ALA A 95 6.51 -10.63 20.92
CA ALA A 95 7.85 -11.05 20.54
C ALA A 95 7.95 -11.45 19.06
N LEU A 96 6.89 -11.99 18.46
CA LEU A 96 6.90 -12.41 17.07
C LEU A 96 7.00 -11.19 16.14
N ALA A 97 6.24 -10.13 16.40
CA ALA A 97 6.32 -8.87 15.66
C ALA A 97 7.73 -8.25 15.75
N LYS A 98 8.33 -8.24 16.94
CA LYS A 98 9.71 -7.76 17.14
C LYS A 98 10.72 -8.60 16.34
N ASN A 99 10.61 -9.92 16.41
CA ASN A 99 11.49 -10.83 15.67
C ASN A 99 11.38 -10.63 14.16
N GLN A 100 10.18 -10.39 13.63
CA GLN A 100 9.98 -10.07 12.22
C GLN A 100 10.71 -8.79 11.79
N LEU A 101 10.71 -7.74 12.63
CA LEU A 101 11.50 -6.55 12.37
C LEU A 101 13.01 -6.85 12.44
N TYR A 102 13.47 -7.58 13.46
CA TYR A 102 14.89 -7.92 13.61
C TYR A 102 15.43 -8.71 12.41
N ASP A 103 14.65 -9.66 11.91
CA ASP A 103 14.99 -10.40 10.70
C ASP A 103 15.08 -9.49 9.46
N ALA A 104 14.18 -8.52 9.34
CA ALA A 104 14.22 -7.54 8.25
C ALA A 104 15.41 -6.59 8.33
N LEU A 105 15.81 -6.18 9.54
CA LEU A 105 16.97 -5.32 9.79
C LEU A 105 18.30 -6.01 9.50
N ARG A 106 18.32 -7.35 9.41
CA ARG A 106 19.52 -8.13 9.07
C ARG A 106 19.68 -8.39 7.58
N LEU A 107 18.78 -7.87 6.74
CA LEU A 107 18.96 -7.93 5.30
C LEU A 107 20.18 -7.08 4.89
N PRO A 108 21.01 -7.51 3.93
CA PRO A 108 22.15 -6.73 3.45
C PRO A 108 21.80 -5.33 2.90
N ILE A 109 20.55 -5.14 2.50
CA ILE A 109 20.03 -3.86 1.98
C ILE A 109 19.43 -2.95 3.06
N ALA A 110 19.27 -3.43 4.30
CA ALA A 110 18.64 -2.67 5.38
C ALA A 110 19.55 -1.52 5.83
N VAL A 111 18.96 -0.33 5.98
CA VAL A 111 19.65 0.90 6.40
C VAL A 111 19.24 1.31 7.80
N SER A 112 17.93 1.27 8.08
CA SER A 112 17.36 1.63 9.39
C SER A 112 15.94 1.09 9.49
N GLY A 113 15.35 1.06 10.69
CA GLY A 113 13.94 0.71 10.83
C GLY A 113 13.29 1.24 12.10
N ALA A 114 11.97 1.09 12.15
CA ALA A 114 11.20 1.46 13.32
C ALA A 114 10.00 0.51 13.52
N LEU A 115 9.54 0.40 14.75
CA LEU A 115 8.31 -0.33 15.10
C LEU A 115 7.36 0.58 15.86
N MET A 116 6.13 0.69 15.36
CA MET A 116 5.09 1.54 15.93
C MET A 116 4.34 0.84 17.08
N PRO A 117 3.69 1.57 18.00
CA PRO A 117 2.99 0.95 19.14
C PRO A 117 1.82 0.03 18.78
N ASP A 118 1.21 0.23 17.61
CA ASP A 118 0.14 -0.63 17.06
C ASP A 118 0.66 -1.94 16.46
N ALA A 119 1.97 -2.17 16.50
CA ALA A 119 2.58 -3.30 15.82
C ALA A 119 2.09 -4.66 16.31
N HIS A 120 1.98 -5.58 15.35
CA HIS A 120 1.58 -6.96 15.55
C HIS A 120 2.08 -7.84 14.39
N ALA A 121 2.15 -9.15 14.64
CA ALA A 121 2.69 -10.09 13.68
C ALA A 121 1.95 -10.08 12.32
N GLY A 122 2.73 -10.06 11.24
CA GLY A 122 2.26 -10.11 9.86
C GLY A 122 3.00 -11.16 9.03
N TYR A 123 3.18 -10.90 7.74
CA TYR A 123 3.99 -11.72 6.82
C TYR A 123 5.18 -10.92 6.29
N GLY A 124 6.42 -11.38 6.49
CA GLY A 124 7.60 -10.58 6.18
C GLY A 124 7.76 -9.47 7.22
N LEU A 125 7.68 -8.20 6.79
CA LEU A 125 7.67 -7.06 7.72
C LEU A 125 6.39 -7.11 8.60
N PRO A 126 6.50 -6.86 9.92
CA PRO A 126 5.32 -6.82 10.80
C PRO A 126 4.41 -5.65 10.41
N ILE A 127 3.13 -5.76 10.73
CA ILE A 127 2.22 -4.60 10.65
C ILE A 127 2.64 -3.65 11.77
N GLY A 128 2.67 -2.33 11.52
CA GLY A 128 3.34 -1.34 12.38
C GLY A 128 4.84 -1.20 12.11
N GLY A 129 5.37 -1.93 11.12
CA GLY A 129 6.80 -1.92 10.78
C GLY A 129 7.15 -0.86 9.75
N VAL A 130 8.31 -0.23 9.97
CA VAL A 130 8.96 0.69 9.02
C VAL A 130 10.38 0.19 8.74
N LEU A 131 10.76 0.09 7.47
CA LEU A 131 12.08 -0.36 7.06
C LEU A 131 12.63 0.52 5.93
N ALA A 132 13.74 1.19 6.19
CA ALA A 132 14.53 1.89 5.19
C ALA A 132 15.54 0.93 4.56
N THR A 133 15.61 0.90 3.23
CA THR A 133 16.54 0.08 2.46
C THR A 133 17.32 0.91 1.44
N HIS A 134 18.48 0.42 1.05
CA HIS A 134 19.31 1.02 0.00
C HIS A 134 18.89 0.50 -1.38
N ASN A 135 18.35 1.38 -2.23
CA ASN A 135 17.99 1.15 -3.64
C ASN A 135 17.22 -0.15 -3.95
N ALA A 136 16.42 -0.63 -2.99
CA ALA A 136 15.74 -1.92 -3.11
C ALA A 136 14.33 -1.81 -2.54
N VAL A 137 13.37 -2.45 -3.21
CA VAL A 137 11.97 -2.46 -2.79
C VAL A 137 11.51 -3.88 -2.49
N ILE A 138 10.83 -4.08 -1.37
CA ILE A 138 10.35 -5.37 -0.87
C ILE A 138 8.82 -5.41 -1.05
N PRO A 139 8.28 -6.19 -2.01
CA PRO A 139 6.83 -6.22 -2.25
C PRO A 139 5.99 -6.58 -1.02
N TYR A 140 6.41 -7.59 -0.24
CA TYR A 140 5.73 -7.96 1.02
C TYR A 140 6.01 -7.00 2.18
N GLY A 141 7.07 -6.19 2.06
CA GLY A 141 7.38 -5.09 2.97
C GLY A 141 6.45 -3.89 2.78
N VAL A 142 5.87 -3.73 1.59
CA VAL A 142 4.75 -2.82 1.32
C VAL A 142 3.43 -3.44 1.81
N GLY A 143 3.24 -4.73 1.53
CA GLY A 143 2.02 -5.47 1.86
C GLY A 143 1.17 -5.82 0.64
N VAL A 144 0.20 -6.69 0.85
CA VAL A 144 -0.65 -7.23 -0.24
C VAL A 144 -1.73 -6.24 -0.69
N ASP A 145 -2.19 -5.37 0.20
CA ASP A 145 -3.12 -4.29 -0.13
C ASP A 145 -2.32 -2.99 -0.31
N ILE A 146 -1.67 -2.88 -1.46
CA ILE A 146 -0.84 -1.73 -1.82
C ILE A 146 -1.71 -0.47 -1.79
N GLY A 147 -1.21 0.59 -1.17
CA GLY A 147 -1.90 1.87 -1.11
C GLY A 147 -3.10 1.89 -0.16
N CYS A 148 -3.31 0.87 0.66
CA CYS A 148 -4.30 0.92 1.74
C CYS A 148 -4.11 2.21 2.55
N SER A 149 -5.20 2.95 2.72
CA SER A 149 -5.19 4.33 3.18
C SER A 149 -6.46 4.70 3.93
N MET A 150 -6.33 5.78 4.69
CA MET A 150 -7.46 6.49 5.26
C MET A 150 -7.76 7.74 4.43
N HIS A 151 -9.04 8.10 4.31
CA HIS A 151 -9.45 9.37 3.73
C HIS A 151 -10.55 10.00 4.57
N LEU A 152 -10.35 11.24 4.99
CA LEU A 152 -11.29 12.00 5.81
C LEU A 152 -11.80 13.20 5.02
N THR A 153 -13.09 13.48 5.14
CA THR A 153 -13.72 14.72 4.69
C THR A 153 -14.51 15.35 5.82
N LEU A 154 -14.30 16.64 6.04
CA LEU A 154 -15.13 17.46 6.91
C LEU A 154 -16.13 18.25 6.07
N PHE A 155 -17.35 18.38 6.57
CA PHE A 155 -18.41 19.19 5.97
C PHE A 155 -18.70 20.42 6.83
N ASN A 156 -19.25 21.47 6.22
CA ASN A 156 -19.75 22.64 6.96
C ASN A 156 -21.12 22.36 7.62
N LEU A 157 -21.19 21.26 8.37
CA LEU A 157 -22.37 20.78 9.05
C LEU A 157 -22.02 20.53 10.53
N PRO A 158 -22.97 20.73 11.47
CA PRO A 158 -22.71 20.51 12.89
C PRO A 158 -22.36 19.04 13.17
N GLY A 159 -21.49 18.79 14.15
CA GLY A 159 -21.04 17.43 14.50
C GLY A 159 -22.15 16.45 14.85
N ASP A 160 -23.28 16.93 15.37
CA ASP A 160 -24.46 16.12 15.67
C ASP A 160 -25.44 16.02 14.50
N PHE A 161 -25.03 16.36 13.27
CA PHE A 161 -25.88 16.32 12.08
C PHE A 161 -26.57 14.95 11.89
N ALA A 162 -25.94 13.83 12.24
CA ALA A 162 -26.59 12.52 12.12
C ALA A 162 -27.74 12.28 13.14
N LYS A 163 -27.81 13.06 14.22
CA LYS A 163 -28.78 12.87 15.31
C LYS A 163 -30.21 13.10 14.81
N GLY A 164 -31.08 12.10 14.98
CA GLY A 164 -32.44 12.10 14.45
C GLY A 164 -32.53 11.88 12.93
N ARG A 165 -31.40 11.62 12.25
CA ARG A 165 -31.30 11.30 10.82
C ARG A 165 -30.57 9.98 10.57
N GLU A 166 -30.47 9.12 11.58
CA GLU A 166 -29.65 7.90 11.54
C GLU A 166 -30.07 6.97 10.40
N ASP A 167 -31.37 6.77 10.21
CA ASP A 167 -31.88 5.91 9.13
C ASP A 167 -31.60 6.49 7.73
N GLN A 168 -31.62 7.82 7.60
CA GLN A 168 -31.26 8.51 6.34
C GLN A 168 -29.78 8.32 6.05
N MET A 169 -28.92 8.45 7.06
CA MET A 169 -27.48 8.23 6.93
C MET A 169 -27.13 6.76 6.65
N VAL A 170 -27.88 5.81 7.22
CA VAL A 170 -27.78 4.38 6.87
C VAL A 170 -28.15 4.16 5.41
N ALA A 171 -29.25 4.75 4.94
CA ALA A 171 -29.66 4.66 3.53
C ALA A 171 -28.64 5.31 2.58
N LEU A 172 -28.08 6.46 2.98
CA LEU A 172 -27.01 7.16 2.27
C LEU A 172 -25.79 6.25 2.07
N LEU A 173 -25.27 5.66 3.16
CA LEU A 173 -24.15 4.73 3.06
C LEU A 173 -24.50 3.52 2.19
N ARG A 174 -25.66 2.88 2.39
CA ARG A 174 -26.10 1.72 1.59
C ARG A 174 -26.12 2.00 0.09
N LYS A 175 -26.58 3.19 -0.30
CA LYS A 175 -26.74 3.58 -1.70
C LYS A 175 -25.43 4.03 -2.36
N HIS A 176 -24.54 4.67 -1.62
CA HIS A 176 -23.38 5.38 -2.19
C HIS A 176 -22.04 4.69 -1.93
N THR A 177 -22.03 3.52 -1.30
CA THR A 177 -20.81 2.72 -1.13
C THR A 177 -21.05 1.25 -1.54
N CYS A 178 -19.99 0.53 -1.84
CA CYS A 178 -20.02 -0.87 -2.28
C CYS A 178 -18.91 -1.66 -1.58
N PHE A 179 -19.24 -2.86 -1.11
CA PHE A 179 -18.35 -3.70 -0.31
C PHE A 179 -18.22 -5.12 -0.87
N GLY A 180 -17.23 -5.85 -0.34
CA GLY A 180 -16.95 -7.22 -0.71
C GLY A 180 -16.32 -7.39 -2.08
N MET A 181 -16.44 -8.61 -2.60
CA MET A 181 -15.80 -9.03 -3.86
C MET A 181 -16.67 -8.84 -5.09
N LYS A 182 -17.98 -8.68 -4.90
CA LYS A 182 -18.99 -8.72 -5.98
C LYS A 182 -19.70 -7.39 -6.20
N GLU A 183 -19.88 -6.57 -5.15
CA GLU A 183 -20.58 -5.29 -5.31
C GLU A 183 -19.72 -4.29 -6.06
N VAL A 184 -20.35 -3.59 -7.01
CA VAL A 184 -19.77 -2.49 -7.78
C VAL A 184 -20.83 -1.43 -8.00
N HIS A 185 -20.41 -0.19 -8.23
CA HIS A 185 -21.34 0.89 -8.56
C HIS A 185 -22.01 0.64 -9.91
N VAL A 186 -23.34 0.77 -9.95
CA VAL A 186 -24.12 0.67 -11.20
C VAL A 186 -23.72 1.80 -12.15
N SER A 187 -23.70 3.04 -11.64
CA SER A 187 -23.20 4.21 -12.36
C SER A 187 -21.72 4.40 -12.07
N LYS A 188 -20.88 4.12 -13.07
CA LYS A 188 -19.43 4.22 -12.98
C LYS A 188 -18.99 5.67 -13.16
N GLY A 189 -18.15 6.14 -12.25
CA GLY A 189 -17.40 7.38 -12.46
C GLY A 189 -16.28 7.12 -13.47
N ASP A 190 -15.95 8.13 -14.27
CA ASP A 190 -14.68 8.15 -14.98
C ASP A 190 -13.64 8.84 -14.09
N HIS A 191 -12.38 8.46 -14.23
CA HIS A 191 -11.30 9.02 -13.42
C HIS A 191 -9.99 9.08 -14.21
N VAL A 192 -9.26 10.19 -14.05
CA VAL A 192 -8.02 10.47 -14.80
C VAL A 192 -6.94 9.40 -14.60
N ILE A 193 -7.00 8.65 -13.49
CA ILE A 193 -6.09 7.52 -13.20
C ILE A 193 -6.03 6.49 -14.34
N PHE A 194 -7.13 6.28 -15.08
CA PHE A 194 -7.14 5.32 -16.19
C PHE A 194 -6.41 5.82 -17.45
N ASN A 195 -5.99 7.08 -17.47
CA ASN A 195 -5.13 7.66 -18.51
C ASN A 195 -3.64 7.47 -18.19
N HIS A 196 -3.29 6.96 -17.00
CA HIS A 196 -1.90 6.75 -16.61
C HIS A 196 -1.20 5.76 -17.57
N VAL A 197 -0.06 6.19 -18.14
CA VAL A 197 0.65 5.46 -19.21
C VAL A 197 1.05 4.03 -18.83
N ALA A 198 1.33 3.79 -17.55
CA ALA A 198 1.68 2.47 -17.05
C ALA A 198 0.59 1.40 -17.27
N PHE A 199 -0.69 1.77 -17.39
CA PHE A 199 -1.74 0.84 -17.79
C PHE A 199 -1.57 0.31 -19.23
N SER A 200 -0.81 1.00 -20.07
CA SER A 200 -0.50 0.58 -21.43
C SER A 200 0.85 -0.14 -21.52
N GLU A 201 1.82 0.28 -20.71
CA GLU A 201 3.20 -0.21 -20.75
C GLU A 201 3.45 -1.46 -19.89
N ILE A 202 2.86 -1.55 -18.70
CA ILE A 202 3.12 -2.63 -17.75
C ILE A 202 2.11 -3.76 -17.98
N PRO A 203 2.55 -4.99 -18.37
CA PRO A 203 1.64 -6.06 -18.77
C PRO A 203 0.60 -6.46 -17.71
N ILE A 204 0.97 -6.48 -16.43
CA ILE A 204 0.04 -6.83 -15.35
C ILE A 204 -1.03 -5.75 -15.15
N LEU A 205 -0.66 -4.46 -15.19
CA LEU A 205 -1.62 -3.36 -15.08
C LEU A 205 -2.58 -3.33 -16.28
N LYS A 206 -2.05 -3.54 -17.49
CA LYS A 206 -2.86 -3.60 -18.72
C LYS A 206 -3.97 -4.64 -18.63
N LYS A 207 -3.66 -5.84 -18.12
CA LYS A 207 -4.63 -6.92 -17.91
C LYS A 207 -5.67 -6.56 -16.84
N LEU A 208 -5.28 -5.80 -15.83
CA LEU A 208 -6.14 -5.45 -14.69
C LEU A 208 -6.96 -4.18 -14.91
N LYS A 209 -6.65 -3.36 -15.92
CA LYS A 209 -7.31 -2.05 -16.17
C LYS A 209 -8.84 -2.15 -16.18
N SER A 210 -9.41 -3.06 -16.95
CA SER A 210 -10.87 -3.21 -17.05
C SER A 210 -11.50 -3.61 -15.72
N LYS A 211 -10.83 -4.48 -14.95
CA LYS A 211 -11.30 -4.89 -13.62
C LYS A 211 -11.21 -3.74 -12.62
N ALA A 212 -10.13 -2.97 -12.65
CA ALA A 212 -9.97 -1.76 -11.83
C ALA A 212 -11.06 -0.73 -12.16
N TYR A 213 -11.38 -0.52 -13.45
CA TYR A 213 -12.49 0.36 -13.85
C TYR A 213 -13.84 -0.08 -13.27
N LEU A 214 -14.11 -1.38 -13.21
CA LEU A 214 -15.33 -1.90 -12.56
C LEU A 214 -15.33 -1.71 -11.04
N GLN A 215 -14.17 -1.70 -10.40
CA GLN A 215 -14.02 -1.64 -8.94
C GLN A 215 -13.78 -0.22 -8.39
N LEU A 216 -13.73 0.80 -9.26
CA LEU A 216 -13.54 2.18 -8.83
C LEU A 216 -14.64 2.57 -7.82
N GLY A 217 -14.24 3.19 -6.71
CA GLY A 217 -15.17 3.66 -5.69
C GLY A 217 -15.74 2.57 -4.78
N THR A 218 -15.20 1.34 -4.85
CA THR A 218 -15.57 0.26 -3.92
C THR A 218 -14.62 0.23 -2.73
N SER A 219 -15.11 -0.15 -1.55
CA SER A 219 -14.29 -0.30 -0.34
C SER A 219 -13.73 -1.71 -0.21
N GLY A 220 -14.49 -2.73 -0.59
CA GLY A 220 -14.06 -4.12 -0.45
C GLY A 220 -14.41 -4.80 0.84
N GLY A 221 -13.53 -5.71 1.29
CA GLY A 221 -13.75 -6.55 2.46
C GLY A 221 -12.60 -6.50 3.46
N GLY A 222 -12.70 -7.29 4.52
CA GLY A 222 -11.74 -7.27 5.63
C GLY A 222 -12.01 -6.12 6.59
N ASN A 223 -10.98 -5.36 6.95
CA ASN A 223 -11.06 -4.24 7.88
C ASN A 223 -11.49 -2.91 7.22
N HIS A 224 -11.84 -2.93 5.93
CA HIS A 224 -12.24 -1.73 5.20
C HIS A 224 -13.62 -1.25 5.64
N PHE A 225 -13.80 0.06 5.69
CA PHE A 225 -15.02 0.68 6.19
C PHE A 225 -15.30 2.05 5.56
N VAL A 226 -16.54 2.50 5.71
CA VAL A 226 -16.94 3.89 5.52
C VAL A 226 -17.79 4.30 6.72
N GLU A 227 -17.40 5.39 7.37
CA GLU A 227 -17.96 5.86 8.63
C GLU A 227 -18.46 7.30 8.51
N LEU A 228 -19.63 7.55 9.10
CA LEU A 228 -20.15 8.88 9.36
C LEU A 228 -20.08 9.14 10.86
N GLY A 229 -19.60 10.31 11.23
CA GLY A 229 -19.34 10.65 12.62
C GLY A 229 -19.16 12.14 12.84
N SER A 230 -18.73 12.45 14.06
CA SER A 230 -18.40 13.82 14.47
C SER A 230 -16.88 13.96 14.59
N MET A 231 -16.31 15.00 13.99
CA MET A 231 -14.93 15.42 14.20
C MET A 231 -14.90 16.63 15.14
N ARG A 232 -14.32 16.45 16.32
CA ARG A 232 -14.01 17.54 17.25
C ARG A 232 -12.66 18.15 16.92
N LEU A 233 -12.63 19.46 16.72
CA LEU A 233 -11.43 20.27 16.51
C LEU A 233 -11.31 21.30 17.65
N PRO A 234 -10.52 21.03 18.71
CA PRO A 234 -10.38 21.96 19.84
C PRO A 234 -9.73 23.29 19.46
N GLU A 235 -8.80 23.28 18.49
CA GLU A 235 -8.04 24.46 18.04
C GLU A 235 -8.45 24.93 16.63
N GLY A 236 -9.36 24.21 15.96
CA GLY A 236 -9.64 24.41 14.54
C GLY A 236 -8.50 23.96 13.63
N ILE A 237 -8.53 24.40 12.37
CA ILE A 237 -7.48 24.20 11.37
C ILE A 237 -7.18 25.55 10.72
N SER A 238 -6.23 26.28 11.29
CA SER A 238 -5.95 27.68 10.94
C SER A 238 -5.56 27.86 9.48
N GLU A 239 -4.76 26.95 8.92
CA GLU A 239 -4.32 27.00 7.51
C GLU A 239 -5.47 26.87 6.50
N ASN A 240 -6.62 26.32 6.93
CA ASN A 240 -7.85 26.21 6.15
C ASN A 240 -8.94 27.21 6.57
N GLY A 241 -8.67 28.07 7.57
CA GLY A 241 -9.66 28.99 8.12
C GLY A 241 -10.83 28.30 8.84
N ILE A 242 -10.63 27.08 9.33
CA ILE A 242 -11.68 26.31 10.04
C ILE A 242 -11.58 26.62 11.53
N PRO A 243 -12.63 27.20 12.16
CA PRO A 243 -12.59 27.52 13.58
C PRO A 243 -12.67 26.27 14.48
N PRO A 244 -12.41 26.41 15.79
CA PRO A 244 -12.73 25.37 16.76
C PRO A 244 -14.21 24.96 16.71
N GLY A 245 -14.50 23.67 16.81
CA GLY A 245 -15.87 23.17 16.80
C GLY A 245 -16.00 21.66 16.56
N ASP A 246 -17.24 21.20 16.58
CA ASP A 246 -17.61 19.83 16.24
C ASP A 246 -18.26 19.82 14.85
N TYR A 247 -17.70 19.05 13.91
CA TYR A 247 -18.08 19.01 12.50
C TYR A 247 -18.59 17.64 12.09
N PHE A 248 -19.58 17.57 11.20
CA PHE A 248 -19.95 16.31 10.58
C PHE A 248 -18.84 15.85 9.62
N ALA A 249 -18.48 14.58 9.72
CA ALA A 249 -17.33 14.04 9.02
C ALA A 249 -17.63 12.67 8.39
N LEU A 250 -16.99 12.45 7.24
CA LEU A 250 -16.95 11.18 6.53
C LEU A 250 -15.52 10.65 6.58
N LEU A 251 -15.35 9.44 7.09
CA LEU A 251 -14.07 8.74 7.11
C LEU A 251 -14.20 7.44 6.32
N SER A 252 -13.22 7.13 5.47
CA SER A 252 -13.18 5.83 4.80
C SER A 252 -11.80 5.18 4.92
N HIS A 253 -11.81 3.86 4.99
CA HIS A 253 -10.64 2.98 4.97
C HIS A 253 -10.81 2.00 3.81
N SER A 254 -9.90 2.09 2.84
CA SER A 254 -9.88 1.21 1.67
C SER A 254 -8.46 1.12 1.13
N GLY A 255 -8.28 0.35 0.06
CA GLY A 255 -7.02 0.21 -0.64
C GLY A 255 -7.24 0.03 -2.13
N SER A 256 -6.23 -0.46 -2.82
CA SER A 256 -6.22 -0.58 -4.29
C SER A 256 -6.98 -1.80 -4.82
N ARG A 257 -7.77 -2.44 -3.95
CA ARG A 257 -8.66 -3.55 -4.31
C ARG A 257 -7.88 -4.69 -4.96
N SER A 258 -8.48 -5.34 -5.97
CA SER A 258 -7.80 -6.43 -6.65
C SER A 258 -6.58 -5.96 -7.46
N LEU A 259 -6.48 -4.67 -7.83
CA LEU A 259 -5.34 -4.15 -8.58
C LEU A 259 -4.04 -4.34 -7.79
N GLY A 260 -3.95 -3.77 -6.59
CA GLY A 260 -2.74 -3.94 -5.76
C GLY A 260 -2.50 -5.35 -5.31
N ALA A 261 -3.56 -6.12 -4.98
CA ALA A 261 -3.40 -7.52 -4.60
C ALA A 261 -2.70 -8.36 -5.68
N HIS A 262 -3.09 -8.20 -6.95
CA HIS A 262 -2.47 -8.93 -8.06
C HIS A 262 -1.07 -8.38 -8.39
N VAL A 263 -0.85 -7.07 -8.26
CA VAL A 263 0.49 -6.46 -8.41
C VAL A 263 1.44 -7.00 -7.34
N ALA A 264 1.05 -6.97 -6.06
CA ALA A 264 1.83 -7.48 -4.95
C ALA A 264 2.16 -8.97 -5.12
N GLN A 265 1.17 -9.80 -5.47
CA GLN A 265 1.37 -11.23 -5.70
C GLN A 265 2.36 -11.47 -6.85
N HIS A 266 2.19 -10.78 -7.99
CA HIS A 266 3.04 -10.92 -9.16
C HIS A 266 4.50 -10.58 -8.86
N TYR A 267 4.75 -9.39 -8.31
CA TYR A 267 6.12 -8.95 -8.06
C TYR A 267 6.76 -9.61 -6.85
N THR A 268 5.98 -10.14 -5.90
CA THR A 268 6.55 -11.04 -4.89
C THR A 268 7.11 -12.29 -5.54
N ALA A 269 6.35 -12.94 -6.42
CA ALA A 269 6.81 -14.18 -7.05
C ALA A 269 8.11 -13.96 -7.82
N ILE A 270 8.25 -12.80 -8.48
CA ILE A 270 9.48 -12.35 -9.14
C ILE A 270 10.59 -12.09 -8.11
N ALA A 271 10.32 -11.33 -7.05
CA ALA A 271 11.32 -11.06 -6.02
C ALA A 271 11.85 -12.37 -5.41
N GLN A 272 10.96 -13.32 -5.10
CA GLN A 272 11.33 -14.60 -4.53
C GLN A 272 12.05 -15.53 -5.53
N SER A 273 11.85 -15.36 -6.83
CA SER A 273 12.61 -16.12 -7.83
C SER A 273 14.03 -15.57 -7.97
N LEU A 274 14.19 -14.25 -8.03
CA LEU A 274 15.46 -13.56 -8.25
C LEU A 274 16.32 -13.44 -6.99
N CYS A 275 15.71 -13.27 -5.82
CA CYS A 275 16.38 -13.11 -4.52
C CYS A 275 16.05 -14.29 -3.61
N LYS A 276 17.00 -15.20 -3.45
CA LYS A 276 16.93 -16.31 -2.50
C LYS A 276 17.48 -15.90 -1.15
N LEU A 277 16.67 -16.14 -0.14
CA LEU A 277 16.96 -15.92 1.26
C LEU A 277 16.70 -17.22 2.05
N PRO A 278 17.17 -17.29 3.31
CA PRO A 278 16.74 -18.35 4.21
C PRO A 278 15.21 -18.45 4.28
N LYS A 279 14.68 -19.68 4.36
CA LYS A 279 13.25 -19.97 4.24
C LYS A 279 12.37 -19.10 5.15
N GLN A 280 12.82 -18.85 6.37
CA GLN A 280 12.11 -18.05 7.37
C GLN A 280 11.92 -16.58 6.98
N VAL A 281 12.79 -16.03 6.12
CA VAL A 281 12.77 -14.64 5.66
C VAL A 281 12.53 -14.51 4.16
N GLN A 282 12.12 -15.57 3.47
CA GLN A 282 11.90 -15.54 2.02
C GLN A 282 10.81 -14.54 1.59
N HIS A 283 9.89 -14.18 2.48
CA HIS A 283 8.92 -13.11 2.25
C HIS A 283 9.54 -11.70 2.23
N LEU A 284 10.81 -11.54 2.60
CA LEU A 284 11.56 -10.29 2.54
C LEU A 284 12.43 -10.17 1.28
N ALA A 285 12.25 -11.07 0.31
CA ALA A 285 12.91 -10.96 -0.99
C ALA A 285 12.57 -9.62 -1.66
N TRP A 286 13.58 -8.99 -2.27
CA TRP A 286 13.47 -7.65 -2.82
C TRP A 286 13.72 -7.62 -4.32
N LEU A 287 13.37 -6.47 -4.91
CA LEU A 287 13.73 -6.08 -6.26
C LEU A 287 14.64 -4.85 -6.18
N ASP A 288 15.78 -4.90 -6.85
CA ASP A 288 16.70 -3.77 -6.95
C ASP A 288 16.15 -2.76 -7.97
N LEU A 289 16.12 -1.47 -7.59
CA LEU A 289 15.55 -0.41 -8.42
C LEU A 289 16.45 0.01 -9.59
N SER A 290 17.68 -0.50 -9.66
CA SER A 290 18.52 -0.40 -10.86
C SER A 290 18.07 -1.36 -11.98
N HIS A 291 17.27 -2.38 -11.66
CA HIS A 291 16.78 -3.38 -12.62
C HIS A 291 15.35 -3.13 -13.09
N SER A 292 15.01 -3.65 -14.27
CA SER A 292 13.70 -3.46 -14.91
C SER A 292 12.53 -3.93 -14.03
N GLU A 293 12.69 -5.04 -13.33
CA GLU A 293 11.67 -5.63 -12.47
C GLU A 293 11.38 -4.75 -11.25
N GLY A 294 12.42 -4.15 -10.66
CA GLY A 294 12.27 -3.18 -9.58
C GLY A 294 11.62 -1.90 -10.05
N GLN A 295 11.99 -1.39 -11.22
CA GLN A 295 11.40 -0.19 -11.82
C GLN A 295 9.92 -0.41 -12.18
N ASP A 296 9.58 -1.55 -12.78
CA ASP A 296 8.20 -1.90 -13.14
C ASP A 296 7.35 -2.13 -11.90
N TYR A 297 7.88 -2.79 -10.86
CA TYR A 297 7.16 -2.90 -9.59
C TYR A 297 6.94 -1.53 -8.95
N TRP A 298 7.98 -0.68 -8.88
CA TRP A 298 7.88 0.66 -8.31
C TRP A 298 6.77 1.46 -8.99
N ARG A 299 6.76 1.49 -10.33
CA ARG A 299 5.72 2.17 -11.11
C ARG A 299 4.33 1.56 -10.88
N ALA A 300 4.23 0.22 -10.85
CA ALA A 300 2.96 -0.46 -10.60
C ALA A 300 2.41 -0.24 -9.19
N MET A 301 3.30 -0.18 -8.20
CA MET A 301 2.97 0.12 -6.81
C MET A 301 2.43 1.55 -6.67
N GLN A 302 3.09 2.54 -7.30
CA GLN A 302 2.63 3.93 -7.30
C GLN A 302 1.24 4.07 -7.94
N VAL A 303 1.01 3.45 -9.10
CA VAL A 303 -0.31 3.46 -9.77
C VAL A 303 -1.39 2.79 -8.91
N ALA A 304 -1.05 1.71 -8.21
CA ALA A 304 -1.98 1.07 -7.29
C ALA A 304 -2.35 2.01 -6.13
N ALA A 305 -1.38 2.75 -5.57
CA ALA A 305 -1.63 3.75 -4.53
C ALA A 305 -2.50 4.91 -5.02
N GLU A 306 -2.20 5.49 -6.19
CA GLU A 306 -3.03 6.52 -6.81
C GLU A 306 -4.45 6.03 -7.10
N TYR A 307 -4.59 4.77 -7.54
CA TYR A 307 -5.90 4.14 -7.73
C TYR A 307 -6.67 3.94 -6.41
N ALA A 308 -5.98 3.65 -5.29
CA ALA A 308 -6.62 3.61 -3.98
C ALA A 308 -7.18 4.99 -3.59
N THR A 309 -6.40 6.06 -3.80
CA THR A 309 -6.86 7.45 -3.59
C THR A 309 -8.06 7.77 -4.47
N ALA A 310 -8.03 7.42 -5.77
CA ALA A 310 -9.16 7.61 -6.68
C ALA A 310 -10.44 6.88 -6.21
N CYS A 311 -10.31 5.70 -5.59
CA CYS A 311 -11.45 5.01 -5.00
C CYS A 311 -12.04 5.80 -3.82
N HIS A 312 -11.20 6.36 -2.95
CA HIS A 312 -11.66 7.21 -1.86
C HIS A 312 -12.35 8.47 -2.38
N GLU A 313 -11.76 9.15 -3.36
CA GLU A 313 -12.32 10.36 -3.96
C GLU A 313 -13.70 10.11 -4.58
N ASP A 314 -13.92 9.00 -5.28
CA ASP A 314 -15.24 8.64 -5.83
C ASP A 314 -16.27 8.36 -4.72
N ILE A 315 -15.89 7.63 -3.65
CA ILE A 315 -16.75 7.39 -2.48
C ILE A 315 -17.17 8.72 -1.83
N HIS A 316 -16.18 9.58 -1.56
CA HIS A 316 -16.39 10.84 -0.87
C HIS A 316 -17.19 11.82 -1.74
N TYR A 317 -16.93 11.87 -3.05
CA TYR A 317 -17.70 12.67 -4.00
C TYR A 317 -19.16 12.24 -4.05
N ARG A 318 -19.46 10.93 -4.12
CA ARG A 318 -20.84 10.42 -4.15
C ARG A 318 -21.62 10.82 -2.91
N ILE A 319 -21.01 10.67 -1.74
CA ILE A 319 -21.64 11.02 -0.47
C ILE A 319 -21.82 12.54 -0.35
N SER A 320 -20.78 13.32 -0.66
CA SER A 320 -20.83 14.79 -0.64
C SER A 320 -21.95 15.32 -1.55
N LYS A 321 -22.02 14.80 -2.78
CA LYS A 321 -23.06 15.15 -3.76
C LYS A 321 -24.46 14.79 -3.27
N ALA A 322 -24.62 13.63 -2.62
CA ALA A 322 -25.91 13.20 -2.08
C ALA A 322 -26.33 13.99 -0.83
N LEU A 323 -25.38 14.50 -0.06
CA LEU A 323 -25.63 15.44 1.05
C LEU A 323 -25.93 16.86 0.56
N GLY A 324 -25.53 17.22 -0.66
CA GLY A 324 -25.60 18.60 -1.17
C GLY A 324 -24.49 19.49 -0.61
N GLU A 325 -23.42 18.89 -0.09
CA GLU A 325 -22.36 19.59 0.63
C GLU A 325 -21.03 19.56 -0.11
N LYS A 326 -20.19 20.57 0.14
CA LYS A 326 -18.80 20.60 -0.29
C LYS A 326 -17.89 20.26 0.89
N ALA A 327 -16.79 19.58 0.61
CA ALA A 327 -15.73 19.37 1.58
C ALA A 327 -15.11 20.72 1.98
N ILE A 328 -14.98 20.98 3.29
CA ILE A 328 -14.22 22.14 3.81
C ILE A 328 -12.78 21.76 4.16
N PHE A 329 -12.52 20.46 4.36
CA PHE A 329 -11.21 19.90 4.61
C PHE A 329 -11.17 18.45 4.16
N THR A 330 -10.07 18.04 3.54
CA THR A 330 -9.80 16.64 3.22
C THR A 330 -8.36 16.29 3.55
N ILE A 331 -8.16 15.09 4.06
CA ILE A 331 -6.83 14.49 4.21
C ILE A 331 -6.87 13.03 3.78
N SER A 332 -5.71 12.55 3.33
CA SER A 332 -5.50 11.16 2.97
C SER A 332 -4.11 10.75 3.43
N ASN A 333 -3.97 9.57 4.02
CA ASN A 333 -2.68 9.01 4.37
C ASN A 333 -2.64 7.51 4.09
N HIS A 334 -1.71 7.12 3.21
CA HIS A 334 -1.41 5.70 2.97
C HIS A 334 -0.67 5.10 4.16
N HIS A 335 -0.95 3.83 4.43
CA HIS A 335 -0.27 3.07 5.47
C HIS A 335 0.35 1.74 4.99
N ASN A 336 0.21 1.41 3.71
CA ASN A 336 0.88 0.29 3.05
C ASN A 336 1.52 0.77 1.74
N LEU A 337 2.71 1.36 1.81
CA LEU A 337 3.42 1.88 0.64
C LEU A 337 4.93 1.96 0.91
N ALA A 338 5.72 2.20 -0.15
CA ALA A 338 7.12 2.57 -0.04
C ALA A 338 7.37 3.93 -0.69
N TRP A 339 8.26 4.72 -0.10
CA TRP A 339 8.61 6.07 -0.57
C TRP A 339 10.12 6.24 -0.72
N LYS A 340 10.54 7.09 -1.66
CA LYS A 340 11.90 7.59 -1.73
C LYS A 340 12.04 8.75 -0.77
N GLU A 341 12.91 8.61 0.22
CA GLU A 341 13.11 9.61 1.27
C GLU A 341 14.59 9.85 1.54
N ARG A 342 14.91 10.94 2.25
CA ARG A 342 16.27 11.22 2.71
C ARG A 342 16.44 10.78 4.16
N TYR A 343 17.49 10.01 4.42
CA TYR A 343 17.92 9.60 5.76
C TYR A 343 19.43 9.73 5.86
N GLU A 344 19.92 10.52 6.83
CA GLU A 344 21.36 10.77 7.06
C GLU A 344 22.14 11.09 5.76
N GLU A 345 21.65 12.07 4.98
CA GLU A 345 22.19 12.52 3.69
C GLU A 345 22.10 11.52 2.51
N ARG A 346 21.44 10.37 2.68
CA ARG A 346 21.29 9.36 1.62
C ARG A 346 19.84 9.23 1.17
N GLU A 347 19.63 8.95 -0.12
CA GLU A 347 18.33 8.50 -0.62
C GLU A 347 18.11 7.04 -0.19
N VAL A 348 16.98 6.77 0.43
CA VAL A 348 16.56 5.44 0.89
C VAL A 348 15.13 5.14 0.44
N ILE A 349 14.79 3.86 0.39
CA ILE A 349 13.43 3.39 0.15
C ILE A 349 12.80 3.02 1.49
N VAL A 350 11.87 3.86 1.96
CA VAL A 350 11.20 3.66 3.25
C VAL A 350 9.90 2.90 3.02
N HIS A 351 9.87 1.65 3.47
CA HIS A 351 8.69 0.80 3.47
C HIS A 351 7.90 1.06 4.73
N ARG A 352 6.59 1.33 4.61
CA ARG A 352 5.68 1.37 5.76
C ARG A 352 4.56 0.38 5.51
N LYS A 353 4.37 -0.53 6.48
CA LYS A 353 3.31 -1.52 6.45
C LYS A 353 2.52 -1.46 7.73
N GLY A 354 1.29 -0.99 7.63
CA GLY A 354 0.54 -0.52 8.79
C GLY A 354 1.30 0.57 9.55
N ALA A 355 1.93 1.50 8.85
CA ALA A 355 2.50 2.69 9.46
C ALA A 355 2.34 3.84 8.47
N THR A 356 2.17 5.06 8.96
CA THR A 356 1.85 6.21 8.11
C THR A 356 2.93 7.28 8.18
N PRO A 357 3.19 8.03 7.09
CA PRO A 357 4.09 9.17 7.15
C PRO A 357 3.65 10.20 8.20
N ALA A 358 4.61 10.71 8.95
CA ALA A 358 4.47 11.67 10.04
C ALA A 358 5.64 12.65 10.04
N ALA A 359 5.97 13.16 8.84
CA ALA A 359 6.90 14.28 8.70
C ALA A 359 6.40 15.49 9.49
N ARG A 360 7.30 16.43 9.81
CA ARG A 360 6.95 17.61 10.61
C ARG A 360 5.77 18.36 9.97
N ASN A 361 4.72 18.59 10.76
CA ASN A 361 3.47 19.25 10.39
C ASN A 361 2.62 18.50 9.35
N GLN A 362 2.99 17.28 8.96
CA GLN A 362 2.22 16.48 8.01
C GLN A 362 0.94 15.96 8.68
N TRP A 363 -0.21 16.27 8.10
CA TRP A 363 -1.50 15.76 8.57
C TRP A 363 -1.66 14.25 8.33
N GLY A 364 -2.35 13.58 9.26
CA GLY A 364 -2.80 12.21 9.11
C GLY A 364 -4.02 11.92 9.97
N ILE A 365 -4.68 10.79 9.71
CA ILE A 365 -5.74 10.24 10.57
C ILE A 365 -5.35 8.82 11.02
N ILE A 366 -5.47 8.58 12.32
CA ILE A 366 -5.19 7.30 12.95
C ILE A 366 -6.52 6.75 13.51
N PRO A 367 -7.22 5.84 12.79
CA PRO A 367 -8.45 5.23 13.26
C PRO A 367 -8.27 4.31 14.48
N GLY A 368 -9.30 4.24 15.33
CA GLY A 368 -9.39 3.24 16.38
C GLY A 368 -9.97 1.92 15.86
N SER A 369 -11.27 1.74 16.08
CA SER A 369 -12.07 0.62 15.61
C SER A 369 -13.47 1.11 15.30
N MET A 370 -14.36 0.24 14.82
CA MET A 370 -15.77 0.58 14.54
C MET A 370 -16.53 1.24 15.72
N THR A 371 -16.04 1.16 16.95
CA THR A 371 -16.64 1.83 18.12
C THR A 371 -15.70 2.76 18.88
N ALA A 372 -14.41 2.79 18.51
CA ALA A 372 -13.40 3.58 19.19
C ALA A 372 -13.07 4.83 18.35
N PRO A 373 -12.66 5.93 18.98
CA PRO A 373 -12.38 7.16 18.25
C PRO A 373 -11.19 6.99 17.29
N GLY A 374 -11.18 7.79 16.23
CA GLY A 374 -10.00 8.09 15.44
C GLY A 374 -9.40 9.44 15.82
N PHE A 375 -8.14 9.67 15.50
CA PHE A 375 -7.43 10.91 15.85
C PHE A 375 -6.89 11.60 14.61
N LEU A 376 -7.27 12.86 14.41
CA LEU A 376 -6.62 13.74 13.46
C LEU A 376 -5.32 14.22 14.09
N VAL A 377 -4.21 14.05 13.38
CA VAL A 377 -2.87 14.27 13.92
C VAL A 377 -1.99 15.08 12.97
N GLN A 378 -0.95 15.70 13.51
CA GLN A 378 0.17 16.23 12.75
C GLN A 378 1.48 15.55 13.19
N GLY A 379 2.32 15.17 12.22
CA GLY A 379 3.61 14.56 12.48
C GLY A 379 4.61 15.50 13.15
N LYS A 380 5.46 14.96 14.04
CA LYS A 380 6.57 15.68 14.68
C LYS A 380 7.87 15.58 13.90
N GLY A 381 7.94 14.73 12.86
CA GLY A 381 9.15 14.51 12.08
C GLY A 381 10.23 13.77 12.86
N ASN A 382 9.85 12.82 13.73
CA ASN A 382 10.79 12.06 14.55
C ASN A 382 11.73 11.21 13.67
N ALA A 383 13.04 11.46 13.75
CA ALA A 383 14.04 10.79 12.92
C ALA A 383 14.18 9.29 13.26
N GLY A 384 14.07 8.92 14.55
CA GLY A 384 14.15 7.52 15.00
C GLY A 384 12.97 6.67 14.50
N ALA A 385 11.84 7.31 14.22
CA ALA A 385 10.68 6.67 13.60
C ALA A 385 10.70 6.71 12.06
N LEU A 386 11.78 7.19 11.44
CA LEU A 386 11.84 7.47 10.00
C LEU A 386 10.64 8.35 9.57
N GLN A 387 10.35 9.37 10.39
CA GLN A 387 9.22 10.27 10.21
C GLN A 387 7.90 9.52 9.98
N SER A 388 7.61 8.54 10.84
CA SER A 388 6.42 7.69 10.74
C SER A 388 5.65 7.62 12.06
N ALA A 389 4.38 7.23 11.98
CA ALA A 389 3.51 6.98 13.12
C ALA A 389 2.65 5.73 12.91
N SER A 390 1.91 5.32 13.95
CA SER A 390 0.94 4.23 13.89
C SER A 390 -0.11 4.48 12.81
N HIS A 391 -0.69 3.42 12.24
CA HIS A 391 -1.79 3.55 11.30
C HIS A 391 -3.16 3.36 11.95
N GLY A 392 -3.23 2.79 13.15
CA GLY A 392 -4.49 2.57 13.85
C GLY A 392 -4.30 1.96 15.23
N ALA A 393 -5.30 1.24 15.73
CA ALA A 393 -5.19 0.57 17.04
C ALA A 393 -4.30 -0.69 17.02
N GLY A 394 -4.21 -1.38 15.88
CA GLY A 394 -3.53 -2.68 15.80
C GLY A 394 -4.32 -3.82 16.45
N ARG A 395 -4.06 -5.06 16.03
CA ARG A 395 -4.84 -6.22 16.49
C ARG A 395 -4.21 -6.88 17.71
N VAL A 396 -5.05 -7.33 18.64
CA VAL A 396 -4.70 -8.25 19.74
C VAL A 396 -5.11 -9.69 19.46
N LEU A 397 -6.13 -9.90 18.61
CA LEU A 397 -6.62 -11.22 18.21
C LEU A 397 -6.52 -11.40 16.69
N SER A 398 -6.02 -12.55 16.27
CA SER A 398 -6.10 -12.95 14.86
C SER A 398 -7.56 -13.13 14.44
N ARG A 399 -7.86 -12.96 13.14
CA ARG A 399 -9.23 -13.16 12.62
C ARG A 399 -9.78 -14.55 12.94
N SER A 400 -8.94 -15.59 12.86
CA SER A 400 -9.31 -16.97 13.23
C SER A 400 -9.62 -17.10 14.71
N LYS A 401 -8.81 -16.48 15.58
CA LYS A 401 -9.02 -16.50 17.03
C LYS A 401 -10.29 -15.73 17.42
N CYS A 402 -10.59 -14.60 16.78
CA CYS A 402 -11.87 -13.90 16.98
C CYS A 402 -13.06 -14.81 16.69
N LYS A 403 -13.07 -15.48 15.52
CA LYS A 403 -14.16 -16.38 15.12
C LYS A 403 -14.33 -17.58 16.05
N ALA A 404 -13.24 -18.03 16.70
CA ALA A 404 -13.26 -19.15 17.62
C ALA A 404 -13.67 -18.79 19.05
N THR A 405 -13.48 -17.53 19.48
CA THR A 405 -13.59 -17.15 20.91
C THR A 405 -14.66 -16.11 21.21
N LEU A 406 -14.98 -15.23 20.25
CA LEU A 406 -15.96 -14.16 20.46
C LEU A 406 -17.36 -14.64 20.09
N THR A 407 -18.36 -14.18 20.83
CA THR A 407 -19.77 -14.47 20.52
C THR A 407 -20.44 -13.29 19.81
N ARG A 408 -21.44 -13.59 18.97
CA ARG A 408 -22.26 -12.55 18.31
C ARG A 408 -22.99 -11.67 19.32
N HIS A 409 -23.38 -12.23 20.46
CA HIS A 409 -24.07 -11.49 21.51
C HIS A 409 -23.15 -10.41 22.13
N GLU A 410 -21.92 -10.78 22.53
CA GLU A 410 -20.95 -9.82 23.08
C GLU A 410 -20.60 -8.73 22.06
N PHE A 411 -20.42 -9.13 20.80
CA PHE A 411 -20.16 -8.20 19.71
C PHE A 411 -21.27 -7.14 19.57
N LEU A 412 -22.54 -7.57 19.45
CA LEU A 412 -23.68 -6.66 19.33
C LEU A 412 -23.89 -5.81 20.59
N LYS A 413 -23.62 -6.38 21.78
CA LYS A 413 -23.68 -5.65 23.06
C LYS A 413 -22.66 -4.50 23.08
N ALA A 414 -21.42 -4.75 22.66
CA ALA A 414 -20.38 -3.73 22.60
C ALA A 414 -20.73 -2.59 21.62
N ILE A 415 -21.30 -2.93 20.46
CA ILE A 415 -21.78 -1.94 19.48
C ILE A 415 -22.89 -1.07 20.08
N LYS A 416 -23.89 -1.69 20.72
CA LYS A 416 -25.02 -0.99 21.34
C LYS A 416 -24.56 -0.07 22.49
N GLN A 417 -23.61 -0.51 23.32
CA GLN A 417 -23.08 0.28 24.43
C GLN A 417 -22.37 1.57 23.97
N LYS A 418 -21.86 1.59 22.74
CA LYS A 418 -21.18 2.74 22.16
C LYS A 418 -22.08 3.58 21.24
N GLU A 419 -23.37 3.23 21.18
CA GLU A 419 -24.39 3.91 20.38
C GLU A 419 -24.01 4.02 18.88
N VAL A 420 -23.34 2.98 18.36
CA VAL A 420 -22.95 2.90 16.95
C VAL A 420 -23.97 2.10 16.16
N ARG A 421 -24.40 2.63 15.01
CA ARG A 421 -25.18 1.89 14.01
C ARG A 421 -24.22 1.18 13.05
N LEU A 422 -24.11 -0.14 13.18
CA LEU A 422 -23.28 -0.96 12.30
C LEU A 422 -24.09 -1.56 11.13
N ILE A 423 -23.56 -1.46 9.92
CA ILE A 423 -24.07 -2.05 8.68
C ILE A 423 -23.04 -3.06 8.16
N GLY A 424 -23.39 -4.34 8.16
CA GLY A 424 -22.44 -5.42 7.87
C GLY A 424 -21.53 -5.69 9.06
N GLY A 425 -20.25 -5.97 8.81
CA GLY A 425 -19.23 -6.18 9.83
C GLY A 425 -19.16 -7.61 10.33
N GLY A 426 -18.01 -8.24 10.11
CA GLY A 426 -17.69 -9.57 10.63
C GLY A 426 -17.28 -9.55 12.10
N ILE A 427 -17.52 -10.67 12.80
CA ILE A 427 -17.05 -10.86 14.18
C ILE A 427 -15.53 -10.81 14.31
N ASP A 428 -14.81 -11.05 13.22
CA ASP A 428 -13.36 -10.92 13.13
C ASP A 428 -12.85 -9.49 13.15
N GLU A 429 -13.75 -8.51 13.04
CA GLU A 429 -13.46 -7.09 13.20
C GLU A 429 -14.10 -6.49 14.46
N ALA A 430 -14.61 -7.33 15.37
CA ALA A 430 -15.19 -6.88 16.63
C ALA A 430 -14.22 -5.96 17.41
N PRO A 431 -14.71 -4.93 18.15
CA PRO A 431 -13.84 -4.00 18.88
C PRO A 431 -12.83 -4.67 19.84
N MET A 432 -13.14 -5.86 20.38
CA MET A 432 -12.26 -6.63 21.27
C MET A 432 -11.07 -7.24 20.54
N ALA A 433 -11.07 -7.24 19.21
CA ALA A 433 -9.98 -7.71 18.39
C ALA A 433 -8.80 -6.71 18.33
N TYR A 434 -9.01 -5.48 18.80
CA TYR A 434 -8.08 -4.36 18.66
C TYR A 434 -7.51 -3.91 20.01
N LYS A 435 -6.30 -3.31 20.00
CA LYS A 435 -5.72 -2.67 21.19
C LYS A 435 -6.57 -1.44 21.57
N ASP A 436 -6.36 -0.95 22.78
CA ASP A 436 -6.91 0.35 23.18
C ASP A 436 -6.18 1.47 22.41
N ILE A 437 -6.92 2.18 21.55
CA ILE A 437 -6.39 3.27 20.73
C ILE A 437 -5.82 4.41 21.59
N HIS A 438 -6.40 4.70 22.76
CA HIS A 438 -5.88 5.76 23.63
C HIS A 438 -4.48 5.41 24.16
N LYS A 439 -4.27 4.12 24.49
CA LYS A 439 -2.95 3.62 24.91
C LYS A 439 -1.94 3.69 23.76
N VAL A 440 -2.35 3.33 22.55
CA VAL A 440 -1.50 3.45 21.34
C VAL A 440 -1.10 4.90 21.11
N MET A 441 -2.06 5.84 21.19
CA MET A 441 -1.78 7.28 21.04
C MET A 441 -0.84 7.80 22.14
N ALA A 442 -1.01 7.39 23.38
CA ALA A 442 -0.14 7.78 24.48
C ALA A 442 1.32 7.31 24.29
N LEU A 443 1.53 6.16 23.64
CA LEU A 443 2.86 5.59 23.39
C LEU A 443 3.59 6.19 22.17
N GLN A 444 2.95 7.13 21.46
CA GLN A 444 3.53 7.83 20.31
C GLN A 444 3.41 9.36 20.42
N SER A 445 3.37 9.90 21.64
CA SER A 445 3.39 11.34 21.89
C SER A 445 4.60 12.04 21.28
N ASP A 446 5.70 11.32 21.07
CA ASP A 446 6.93 11.85 20.45
C ASP A 446 6.90 11.80 18.92
N LEU A 447 5.87 11.16 18.33
CA LEU A 447 5.72 10.98 16.89
C LEU A 447 4.70 11.95 16.29
N VAL A 448 3.63 12.26 17.02
CA VAL A 448 2.51 13.06 16.53
C VAL A 448 1.93 13.99 17.60
N ASP A 449 1.34 15.09 17.15
CA ASP A 449 0.44 15.95 17.94
C ASP A 449 -1.01 15.63 17.58
N VAL A 450 -1.87 15.44 18.58
CA VAL A 450 -3.31 15.25 18.37
C VAL A 450 -3.97 16.61 18.16
N ARG A 451 -4.64 16.77 17.02
CA ARG A 451 -5.31 18.01 16.60
C ARG A 451 -6.83 17.90 16.59
N GLY A 452 -7.35 16.68 16.59
CA GLY A 452 -8.79 16.44 16.64
C GLY A 452 -9.13 14.99 16.92
N MET A 453 -10.41 14.75 17.19
CA MET A 453 -10.93 13.43 17.49
C MET A 453 -12.19 13.14 16.69
N PHE A 454 -12.17 12.07 15.91
CA PHE A 454 -13.31 11.55 15.17
C PHE A 454 -14.04 10.50 15.99
N GLN A 455 -15.33 10.69 16.23
CA GLN A 455 -16.20 9.72 16.88
C GLN A 455 -17.13 9.08 15.84
N PRO A 456 -16.96 7.77 15.52
CA PRO A 456 -17.89 7.08 14.62
C PRO A 456 -19.28 7.00 15.24
N LYS A 457 -20.31 7.16 14.39
CA LYS A 457 -21.72 6.99 14.76
C LYS A 457 -22.43 5.97 13.89
N ILE A 458 -22.08 5.93 12.61
CA ILE A 458 -22.66 5.00 11.64
C ILE A 458 -21.52 4.43 10.84
N VAL A 459 -21.39 3.10 10.87
CA VAL A 459 -20.26 2.37 10.29
C VAL A 459 -20.80 1.39 9.27
N ARG A 460 -20.29 1.43 8.05
CA ARG A 460 -20.52 0.39 7.04
C ARG A 460 -19.23 -0.37 6.77
N MET A 461 -19.33 -1.69 6.83
CA MET A 461 -18.29 -2.64 6.48
C MET A 461 -18.85 -3.72 5.56
N ASP A 462 -17.97 -4.59 5.07
CA ASP A 462 -18.38 -5.83 4.39
C ASP A 462 -19.07 -6.77 5.40
N GLY A 463 -20.12 -7.47 4.95
CA GLY A 463 -21.06 -8.18 5.84
C GLY A 463 -21.47 -9.55 5.35
#